data_AF-A0A396S547-F1
#
_entry.id   AF-A0A396S547-F1
#
_cell.length_a   1.000
_cell.length_b   1.000
_cell.length_c   1.000
_cell.angle_alpha   90.00
_cell.angle_beta   90.00
_cell.angle_gamma   90.00
#
_symmetry.space_group_name_H-M   'P 1'
#
loop_
_entity.id
_entity.type
_entity.pdbx_description
1 polymer ?
#
loop_
_entity_poly.entity_id
_entity_poly.type
_entity_poly.pdbx_seq_one_letter_code
_entity_poly.pdbx_strand_id
1 'polypeptide(L)'
;MQNNNYFRPTKAIIDLEAIRNNVRRLKEYLKPGVQIIAVVKANAYGHGDVEVAGAAIQSGATMLAVATPDEALHLRQYFHDIDILVLGYAPVSFAPYAASENIILTVYSSDWVEQVNTLALSQPIKVHIKIDTGMGRIGVKRIGDFHNLYQQINSSSNLLVDGVFTHFATADEEDSQYFDYQAAKFEEFISSLPEKPRLVHAANTAAMLMKDPSVYYDAVRFGISMYGLAPSTYVKTKLPFPLEPAFSLETELIEVKKIQPGESVGYGAAFTAEEPSYIGTIPIGYADGIIRKYSGQQVLIDGIRVPIIGRICMDQCMILLPSAYNIGEKVILIGKQKNEEITIDEWATKADTINYEVPCIITARVPRIY
;
A
#
# COMPACT_ATOMS: atom_id res chain seq x y z
N MET A 1 -10.22 2.23 22.73
CA MET A 1 -8.77 2.35 22.43
C MET A 1 -8.02 1.97 23.69
N GLN A 2 -7.20 0.90 23.66
CA GLN A 2 -6.24 0.69 24.75
C GLN A 2 -5.26 1.87 24.71
N ASN A 3 -5.10 2.59 25.83
CA ASN A 3 -4.04 3.59 25.97
C ASN A 3 -2.70 2.84 26.00
N ASN A 4 -2.14 2.59 24.82
CA ASN A 4 -0.80 2.09 24.70
C ASN A 4 0.16 3.24 25.02
N ASN A 5 0.81 3.14 26.18
CA ASN A 5 1.88 4.07 26.54
C ASN A 5 3.13 3.71 25.72
N TYR A 6 3.49 4.59 24.79
CA TYR A 6 4.73 4.47 24.02
C TYR A 6 5.83 5.29 24.68
N PHE A 7 6.93 4.63 25.08
CA PHE A 7 8.04 5.27 25.82
C PHE A 7 9.22 5.68 24.94
N ARG A 8 9.32 5.15 23.72
CA ARG A 8 10.33 5.54 22.75
C ARG A 8 9.81 6.75 21.95
N PRO A 9 10.62 7.79 21.72
CA PRO A 9 10.15 8.99 21.00
C PRO A 9 9.90 8.72 19.51
N THR A 10 10.42 7.62 18.96
CA THR A 10 10.22 7.21 17.58
C THR A 10 8.78 6.81 17.30
N LYS A 11 8.16 7.44 16.31
CA LYS A 11 6.77 7.20 15.89
C LYS A 11 6.55 7.54 14.42
N ALA A 12 5.61 6.83 13.80
CA ALA A 12 5.04 7.20 12.51
C ALA A 12 3.76 8.00 12.74
N ILE A 13 3.62 9.13 12.05
CA ILE A 13 2.40 9.95 12.07
C ILE A 13 1.66 9.70 10.76
N ILE A 14 0.37 9.39 10.85
CA ILE A 14 -0.51 9.03 9.75
C ILE A 14 -1.62 10.06 9.66
N ASP A 15 -1.51 11.00 8.72
CA ASP A 15 -2.53 12.02 8.50
C ASP A 15 -3.76 11.42 7.80
N LEU A 16 -4.80 11.14 8.59
CA LEU A 16 -6.05 10.62 8.04
C LEU A 16 -6.82 11.67 7.24
N GLU A 17 -6.61 12.97 7.45
CA GLU A 17 -7.25 14.00 6.61
C GLU A 17 -6.65 13.99 5.20
N ALA A 18 -5.34 13.80 5.09
CA ALA A 18 -4.68 13.60 3.79
C ALA A 18 -5.28 12.40 3.03
N ILE A 19 -5.49 11.27 3.72
CA ILE A 19 -6.19 10.10 3.15
C ILE A 19 -7.59 10.49 2.65
N ARG A 20 -8.39 11.16 3.51
CA ARG A 20 -9.75 11.59 3.16
C ARG A 20 -9.76 12.51 1.94
N ASN A 21 -8.86 13.49 1.90
CA ASN A 21 -8.72 14.43 0.79
C ASN A 21 -8.35 13.74 -0.52
N ASN A 22 -7.39 12.80 -0.48
CA ASN A 22 -7.00 12.04 -1.67
C ASN A 22 -8.18 11.21 -2.23
N VAL A 23 -8.99 10.60 -1.35
CA VAL A 23 -10.19 9.84 -1.77
C VAL A 23 -11.28 10.76 -2.32
N ARG A 24 -11.54 11.91 -1.67
CA ARG A 24 -12.54 12.89 -2.15
C ARG A 24 -12.16 13.45 -3.53
N ARG A 25 -10.89 13.81 -3.73
CA ARG A 25 -10.38 14.28 -5.03
C ARG A 25 -10.55 13.23 -6.12
N LEU A 26 -10.24 11.96 -5.82
CA LEU A 26 -10.50 10.89 -6.77
C LEU A 26 -12.00 10.79 -7.09
N LYS A 27 -12.87 10.82 -6.07
CA LYS A 27 -14.32 10.74 -6.26
C LYS A 27 -14.86 11.88 -7.15
N GLU A 28 -14.34 13.09 -6.99
CA GLU A 28 -14.68 14.25 -7.83
C GLU A 28 -14.15 14.12 -9.26
N TYR A 29 -12.99 13.48 -9.42
CA TYR A 29 -12.35 13.26 -10.72
C TYR A 29 -13.01 12.14 -11.55
N LEU A 30 -13.53 11.10 -10.90
CA LEU A 30 -14.15 9.96 -11.58
C LEU A 30 -15.50 10.33 -12.24
N LYS A 31 -15.85 9.60 -13.30
CA LYS A 31 -17.20 9.69 -13.89
C LYS A 31 -18.28 9.33 -12.85
N PRO A 32 -19.45 9.97 -12.89
CA PRO A 32 -20.56 9.63 -12.01
C PRO A 32 -20.90 8.13 -12.06
N GLY A 33 -21.11 7.52 -10.91
CA GLY A 33 -21.47 6.11 -10.78
C GLY A 33 -20.30 5.13 -10.69
N VAL A 34 -19.06 5.56 -11.00
CA VAL A 34 -17.88 4.72 -10.81
C VAL A 34 -17.58 4.57 -9.32
N GLN A 35 -17.52 3.32 -8.85
CA GLN A 35 -17.24 2.99 -7.46
C GLN A 35 -15.75 3.04 -7.13
N ILE A 36 -15.43 3.31 -5.87
CA ILE A 36 -14.06 3.31 -5.36
C ILE A 36 -13.89 2.10 -4.45
N ILE A 37 -13.02 1.18 -4.87
CA ILE A 37 -12.53 0.06 -4.05
C ILE A 37 -11.22 0.52 -3.39
N ALA A 38 -11.25 0.81 -2.09
CA ALA A 38 -10.06 1.21 -1.35
C ALA A 38 -9.19 -0.02 -1.04
N VAL A 39 -7.95 -0.03 -1.53
CA VAL A 39 -7.03 -1.15 -1.36
C VAL A 39 -6.17 -0.93 -0.12
N VAL A 40 -6.49 -1.66 0.95
CA VAL A 40 -5.92 -1.50 2.30
C VAL A 40 -5.13 -2.72 2.78
N LYS A 41 -4.68 -3.57 1.85
CA LYS A 41 -3.75 -4.68 2.13
C LYS A 41 -2.43 -4.21 2.75
N ALA A 42 -1.68 -5.15 3.32
CA ALA A 42 -0.40 -4.94 3.99
C ALA A 42 -0.50 -3.87 5.09
N ASN A 43 -1.51 -4.00 5.96
CA ASN A 43 -1.83 -3.02 6.99
C ASN A 43 -2.02 -1.60 6.42
N ALA A 44 -2.83 -1.47 5.37
CA ALA A 44 -2.95 -0.28 4.53
C ALA A 44 -1.59 0.31 4.13
N TYR A 45 -0.76 -0.50 3.47
CA TYR A 45 0.56 -0.10 2.99
C TYR A 45 1.45 0.44 4.14
N GLY A 46 1.34 -0.17 5.33
CA GLY A 46 2.06 0.24 6.54
C GLY A 46 1.47 1.41 7.32
N HIS A 47 0.29 1.93 6.94
CA HIS A 47 -0.34 3.09 7.57
C HIS A 47 -1.33 2.71 8.69
N GLY A 48 -1.86 1.49 8.73
CA GLY A 48 -2.95 1.10 9.64
C GLY A 48 -4.23 0.82 8.90
N ASP A 49 -4.58 -0.46 8.76
CA ASP A 49 -5.70 -0.90 7.94
C ASP A 49 -7.06 -0.40 8.43
N VAL A 50 -7.33 -0.47 9.74
CA VAL A 50 -8.62 -0.04 10.32
C VAL A 50 -8.84 1.45 10.16
N GLU A 51 -7.88 2.27 10.58
CA GLU A 51 -7.99 3.72 10.55
C GLU A 51 -8.08 4.26 9.12
N VAL A 52 -7.26 3.73 8.21
CA VAL A 52 -7.30 4.12 6.78
C VAL A 52 -8.59 3.65 6.12
N ALA A 53 -9.04 2.42 6.38
CA ALA A 53 -10.30 1.93 5.84
C ALA A 53 -11.47 2.81 6.29
N GLY A 54 -11.54 3.17 7.57
CA GLY A 54 -12.54 4.08 8.10
C GLY A 54 -12.53 5.44 7.40
N ALA A 55 -11.35 6.04 7.25
CA ALA A 55 -11.17 7.32 6.55
C ALA A 55 -11.60 7.24 5.07
N ALA A 56 -11.25 6.15 4.38
CA ALA A 56 -11.61 5.94 2.98
C ALA A 56 -13.12 5.77 2.79
N ILE A 57 -13.78 4.99 3.66
CA ILE A 57 -15.24 4.78 3.63
C ILE A 57 -15.98 6.11 3.82
N GLN A 58 -15.60 6.88 4.86
CA GLN A 58 -16.19 8.19 5.15
C GLN A 58 -16.03 9.18 3.99
N SER A 59 -15.05 8.97 3.13
CA SER A 59 -14.73 9.84 1.99
C SER A 59 -15.29 9.36 0.65
N GLY A 60 -15.94 8.19 0.64
CA GLY A 60 -16.70 7.69 -0.49
C GLY A 60 -16.18 6.40 -1.12
N ALA A 61 -15.25 5.68 -0.48
CA ALA A 61 -15.01 4.29 -0.84
C ALA A 61 -16.26 3.44 -0.54
N THR A 62 -16.68 2.62 -1.51
CA THR A 62 -17.89 1.79 -1.39
C THR A 62 -17.56 0.32 -1.12
N MET A 63 -16.27 -0.04 -1.21
CA MET A 63 -15.78 -1.40 -1.03
C MET A 63 -14.32 -1.37 -0.57
N LEU A 64 -13.91 -2.37 0.21
CA LEU A 64 -12.52 -2.55 0.62
C LEU A 64 -11.89 -3.73 -0.14
N ALA A 65 -10.59 -3.68 -0.35
CA ALA A 65 -9.83 -4.79 -0.90
C ALA A 65 -8.54 -5.05 -0.14
N VAL A 66 -8.28 -6.33 0.12
CA VAL A 66 -7.12 -6.84 0.87
C VAL A 66 -6.37 -7.90 0.08
N ALA A 67 -5.21 -8.34 0.56
CA ALA A 67 -4.42 -9.39 -0.08
C ALA A 67 -4.80 -10.79 0.42
N THR A 68 -5.07 -10.94 1.72
CA THR A 68 -5.21 -12.25 2.36
C THR A 68 -6.55 -12.45 3.08
N PRO A 69 -6.96 -13.71 3.31
CA PRO A 69 -8.05 -14.04 4.21
C PRO A 69 -7.95 -13.41 5.60
N ASP A 70 -6.76 -13.43 6.20
CA ASP A 70 -6.51 -12.90 7.55
C ASP A 70 -6.78 -11.39 7.64
N GLU A 71 -6.35 -10.63 6.63
CA GLU A 71 -6.64 -9.19 6.53
C GLU A 71 -8.15 -8.95 6.38
N ALA A 72 -8.86 -9.79 5.62
CA ALA A 72 -10.31 -9.65 5.44
C ALA A 72 -11.07 -9.91 6.74
N LEU A 73 -10.71 -10.98 7.47
CA LEU A 73 -11.28 -11.28 8.78
C LEU A 73 -10.99 -10.18 9.79
N HIS A 74 -9.75 -9.66 9.81
CA HIS A 74 -9.38 -8.55 10.68
C HIS A 74 -10.28 -7.33 10.43
N LEU A 75 -10.39 -6.87 9.18
CA LEU A 75 -11.23 -5.72 8.85
C LEU A 75 -12.72 -5.97 9.12
N ARG A 76 -13.22 -7.19 8.91
CA ARG A 76 -14.62 -7.53 9.17
C ARG A 76 -14.99 -7.36 10.65
N GLN A 77 -14.06 -7.50 11.59
CA GLN A 77 -14.31 -7.23 13.01
C GLN A 77 -14.71 -5.77 13.27
N TYR A 78 -14.27 -4.84 12.44
CA TYR A 78 -14.50 -3.40 12.58
C TYR A 78 -15.55 -2.85 11.60
N PHE A 79 -15.69 -3.45 10.42
CA PHE A 79 -16.60 -2.99 9.37
C PHE A 79 -17.56 -4.11 8.96
N HIS A 80 -18.80 -4.07 9.47
CA HIS A 80 -19.74 -5.20 9.35
C HIS A 80 -20.49 -5.23 8.02
N ASP A 81 -20.81 -4.07 7.45
CA ASP A 81 -21.73 -3.98 6.30
C ASP A 81 -21.05 -3.78 4.94
N ILE A 82 -19.79 -3.34 4.90
CA ILE A 82 -19.11 -3.04 3.65
C ILE A 82 -18.64 -4.32 2.94
N ASP A 83 -18.70 -4.35 1.60
CA ASP A 83 -18.10 -5.42 0.81
C ASP A 83 -16.57 -5.42 1.00
N ILE A 84 -15.99 -6.60 1.28
CA ILE A 84 -14.54 -6.81 1.40
C ILE A 84 -14.12 -7.87 0.40
N LEU A 85 -13.20 -7.53 -0.51
CA LEU A 85 -12.65 -8.44 -1.52
C LEU A 85 -11.22 -8.87 -1.18
N VAL A 86 -10.99 -10.18 -1.13
CA VAL A 86 -9.65 -10.76 -1.14
C VAL A 86 -9.14 -10.81 -2.58
N LEU A 87 -8.13 -10.00 -2.90
CA LEU A 87 -7.52 -9.93 -4.24
C LEU A 87 -6.59 -11.11 -4.56
N GLY A 88 -6.06 -11.75 -3.51
CA GLY A 88 -5.12 -12.86 -3.60
C GLY A 88 -5.81 -14.22 -3.61
N TYR A 89 -5.00 -15.25 -3.40
CA TYR A 89 -5.49 -16.62 -3.21
C TYR A 89 -6.18 -16.77 -1.85
N ALA A 90 -7.33 -17.46 -1.84
CA ALA A 90 -7.96 -17.95 -0.63
C ALA A 90 -7.97 -19.48 -0.66
N PRO A 91 -7.47 -20.18 0.39
CA PRO A 91 -7.54 -21.63 0.44
C PRO A 91 -8.99 -22.10 0.58
N VAL A 92 -9.29 -23.32 0.11
CA VAL A 92 -10.63 -23.93 0.21
C VAL A 92 -11.11 -23.98 1.67
N SER A 93 -10.21 -24.18 2.63
CA SER A 93 -10.51 -24.16 4.06
C SER A 93 -11.03 -22.81 4.57
N PHE A 94 -10.85 -21.72 3.83
CA PHE A 94 -11.39 -20.41 4.16
C PHE A 94 -12.82 -20.20 3.65
N ALA A 95 -13.30 -21.00 2.70
CA ALA A 95 -14.63 -20.82 2.10
C ALA A 95 -15.78 -20.77 3.14
N PRO A 96 -15.83 -21.62 4.19
CA PRO A 96 -16.86 -21.51 5.22
C PRO A 96 -16.86 -20.17 5.97
N TYR A 97 -15.68 -19.61 6.25
CA TYR A 97 -15.54 -18.31 6.90
C TYR A 97 -15.92 -17.17 5.95
N ALA A 98 -15.51 -17.25 4.68
CA ALA A 98 -15.92 -16.25 3.69
C ALA A 98 -17.44 -16.23 3.50
N ALA A 99 -18.08 -17.40 3.54
CA ALA A 99 -19.53 -17.52 3.53
C ALA A 99 -20.14 -16.88 4.78
N SER A 100 -19.69 -17.22 6.00
CA SER A 100 -20.29 -16.67 7.23
C SER A 100 -20.08 -15.17 7.38
N GLU A 101 -18.93 -14.66 6.97
CA GLU A 101 -18.52 -13.26 7.14
C GLU A 101 -18.82 -12.37 5.92
N ASN A 102 -19.50 -12.90 4.90
CA ASN A 102 -19.80 -12.21 3.64
C ASN A 102 -18.55 -11.54 3.03
N ILE A 103 -17.49 -12.34 2.86
CA ILE A 103 -16.22 -11.90 2.24
C ILE A 103 -16.20 -12.37 0.79
N ILE A 104 -15.93 -11.44 -0.13
CA ILE A 104 -15.85 -11.70 -1.56
C ILE A 104 -14.47 -12.31 -1.87
N LEU A 105 -14.45 -13.40 -2.63
CA LEU A 105 -13.21 -14.10 -2.98
C LEU A 105 -12.83 -13.93 -4.44
N THR A 106 -11.53 -13.82 -4.72
CA THR A 106 -11.01 -13.92 -6.07
C THR A 106 -10.91 -15.39 -6.50
N VAL A 107 -11.41 -15.73 -7.68
CA VAL A 107 -11.37 -17.09 -8.23
C VAL A 107 -10.77 -17.10 -9.64
N TYR A 108 -9.95 -18.11 -9.92
CA TYR A 108 -9.30 -18.32 -11.23
C TYR A 108 -8.94 -19.79 -11.48
N SER A 109 -9.54 -20.73 -10.73
CA SER A 109 -9.22 -22.16 -10.79
C SER A 109 -10.50 -23.00 -10.69
N SER A 110 -10.71 -23.87 -11.67
CA SER A 110 -11.81 -24.85 -11.69
C SER A 110 -11.70 -25.84 -10.55
N ASP A 111 -10.51 -26.37 -10.28
CA ASP A 111 -10.25 -27.31 -9.18
C ASP A 111 -10.64 -26.72 -7.81
N TRP A 112 -10.46 -25.42 -7.62
CA TRP A 112 -10.90 -24.73 -6.40
C TRP A 112 -12.43 -24.70 -6.30
N VAL A 113 -13.12 -24.41 -7.41
CA VAL A 113 -14.59 -24.40 -7.47
C VAL A 113 -15.15 -25.79 -7.17
N GLU A 114 -14.58 -26.83 -7.77
CA GLU A 114 -14.98 -28.22 -7.52
C GLU A 114 -14.85 -28.60 -6.05
N GLN A 115 -13.73 -28.25 -5.41
CA GLN A 115 -13.53 -28.51 -3.99
C GLN A 115 -14.51 -27.75 -3.10
N VAL A 116 -14.78 -26.47 -3.39
CA VAL A 116 -15.73 -25.67 -2.60
C VAL A 116 -17.17 -26.18 -2.78
N ASN A 117 -17.51 -26.72 -3.94
CA ASN A 117 -18.83 -27.35 -4.17
C ASN A 117 -19.04 -28.63 -3.35
N THR A 118 -17.99 -29.23 -2.78
CA THR A 118 -18.13 -30.37 -1.85
C THR A 118 -18.46 -29.95 -0.42
N LEU A 119 -18.37 -28.65 -0.09
CA LEU A 119 -18.59 -28.12 1.24
C LEU A 119 -20.06 -27.78 1.48
N ALA A 120 -20.50 -27.88 2.74
CA ALA A 120 -21.74 -27.25 3.19
C ALA A 120 -21.42 -25.84 3.68
N LEU A 121 -21.97 -24.82 3.01
CA LEU A 121 -21.78 -23.41 3.34
C LEU A 121 -23.06 -22.82 3.94
N SER A 122 -22.92 -21.83 4.82
CA SER A 122 -24.05 -21.11 5.43
C SER A 122 -24.83 -20.27 4.41
N GLN A 123 -24.14 -19.78 3.38
CA GLN A 123 -24.68 -19.03 2.26
C GLN A 123 -23.71 -19.07 1.08
N PRO A 124 -24.18 -18.79 -0.16
CA PRO A 124 -23.30 -18.72 -1.31
C PRO A 124 -22.24 -17.61 -1.16
N ILE A 125 -21.01 -17.88 -1.60
CA ILE A 125 -19.91 -16.92 -1.60
C ILE A 125 -19.95 -16.12 -2.89
N LYS A 126 -19.97 -14.79 -2.78
CA LYS A 126 -19.71 -13.89 -3.91
C LYS A 126 -18.27 -14.03 -4.39
N VAL A 127 -18.07 -14.22 -5.68
CA VAL A 127 -16.72 -14.36 -6.25
C VAL A 127 -16.46 -13.39 -7.39
N HIS A 128 -15.23 -12.90 -7.45
CA HIS A 128 -14.71 -12.12 -8.56
C HIS A 128 -13.77 -12.97 -9.40
N ILE A 129 -14.11 -13.20 -10.68
CA ILE A 129 -13.26 -13.99 -11.57
C ILE A 129 -12.07 -13.13 -12.02
N LYS A 130 -10.86 -13.61 -11.74
CA LYS A 130 -9.63 -12.94 -12.13
C LYS A 130 -9.16 -13.43 -13.48
N ILE A 131 -9.01 -12.49 -14.42
CA ILE A 131 -8.45 -12.72 -15.76
C ILE A 131 -7.00 -12.22 -15.78
N ASP A 132 -6.12 -13.03 -16.39
CA ASP A 132 -4.75 -12.63 -16.69
C ASP A 132 -4.63 -12.16 -18.14
N THR A 133 -4.63 -10.84 -18.33
CA THR A 133 -4.46 -10.23 -19.63
C THR A 133 -3.01 -9.93 -19.99
N GLY A 134 -2.05 -10.19 -19.10
CA GLY A 134 -0.63 -9.91 -19.34
C GLY A 134 0.21 -9.64 -18.08
N MET A 135 -0.38 -9.63 -16.88
CA MET A 135 0.42 -9.46 -15.66
C MET A 135 1.24 -10.73 -15.33
N GLY A 136 0.76 -11.91 -15.72
CA GLY A 136 1.49 -13.17 -15.54
C GLY A 136 1.52 -13.70 -14.11
N ARG A 137 0.76 -13.11 -13.18
CA ARG A 137 0.77 -13.50 -11.75
C ARG A 137 -0.28 -14.55 -11.42
N ILE A 138 -1.55 -14.21 -11.57
CA ILE A 138 -2.72 -15.07 -11.32
C ILE A 138 -3.86 -14.66 -12.25
N GLY A 139 -4.71 -15.62 -12.60
CA GLY A 139 -5.90 -15.40 -13.42
C GLY A 139 -6.05 -16.40 -14.55
N VAL A 140 -7.28 -16.55 -15.05
CA VAL A 140 -7.55 -17.34 -16.25
C VAL A 140 -7.00 -16.62 -17.48
N LYS A 141 -6.29 -17.36 -18.35
CA LYS A 141 -5.54 -16.78 -19.48
C LYS A 141 -6.19 -17.04 -20.84
N ARG A 142 -7.00 -18.10 -20.96
CA ARG A 142 -7.67 -18.50 -22.20
C ARG A 142 -9.17 -18.31 -22.06
N ILE A 143 -9.81 -17.83 -23.12
CA ILE A 143 -11.26 -17.55 -23.13
C ILE A 143 -12.09 -18.80 -22.86
N GLY A 144 -11.68 -19.97 -23.38
CA GLY A 144 -12.36 -21.23 -23.12
C GLY A 144 -12.29 -21.65 -21.64
N ASP A 145 -11.16 -21.44 -20.97
CA ASP A 145 -11.02 -21.73 -19.53
C ASP A 145 -11.90 -20.77 -18.70
N PHE A 146 -11.98 -19.50 -19.13
CA PHE A 146 -12.85 -18.51 -18.52
C PHE A 146 -14.32 -18.89 -18.64
N HIS A 147 -14.77 -19.32 -19.82
CA HIS A 147 -16.14 -19.81 -20.03
C HIS A 147 -16.46 -21.04 -19.19
N ASN A 148 -15.53 -22.01 -19.14
CA ASN A 148 -15.70 -23.18 -18.29
C ASN A 148 -15.83 -22.79 -16.81
N LEU A 149 -14.91 -21.95 -16.31
CA LEU A 149 -14.95 -21.47 -14.93
C LEU A 149 -16.23 -20.72 -14.61
N TYR A 150 -16.66 -19.82 -15.50
CA TYR A 150 -17.91 -19.08 -15.35
C TYR A 150 -19.11 -20.04 -15.28
N GLN A 151 -19.20 -21.02 -16.17
CA GLN A 151 -20.28 -22.02 -16.17
C GLN A 151 -20.28 -22.88 -14.90
N GLN A 152 -19.11 -23.30 -14.42
CA GLN A 152 -18.97 -24.06 -13.17
C GLN A 152 -19.45 -23.25 -11.96
N ILE A 153 -19.09 -21.97 -11.88
CA ILE A 153 -19.56 -21.08 -10.80
C ILE A 153 -21.07 -20.84 -10.92
N ASN A 154 -21.58 -20.57 -12.13
CA ASN A 154 -23.01 -20.32 -12.34
C ASN A 154 -23.90 -21.55 -12.07
N SER A 155 -23.34 -22.75 -12.17
CA SER A 155 -24.04 -24.00 -11.84
C SER A 155 -23.89 -24.40 -10.37
N SER A 156 -23.11 -23.66 -9.58
CA SER A 156 -22.87 -23.93 -8.16
C SER A 156 -23.98 -23.35 -7.28
N SER A 157 -24.42 -24.10 -6.28
CA SER A 157 -25.25 -23.57 -5.19
C SER A 157 -24.44 -22.82 -4.12
N ASN A 158 -23.11 -22.97 -4.14
CA ASN A 158 -22.19 -22.46 -3.12
C ASN A 158 -21.51 -21.15 -3.53
N LEU A 159 -21.58 -20.78 -4.81
CA LEU A 159 -20.85 -19.63 -5.36
C LEU A 159 -21.76 -18.78 -6.25
N LEU A 160 -21.46 -17.48 -6.31
CA LEU A 160 -22.17 -16.52 -7.17
C LEU A 160 -21.15 -15.63 -7.88
N VAL A 161 -21.22 -15.52 -9.21
CA VAL A 161 -20.38 -14.57 -9.96
C VAL A 161 -20.84 -13.15 -9.65
N ASP A 162 -20.08 -12.44 -8.82
CA ASP A 162 -20.37 -11.06 -8.41
C ASP A 162 -19.56 -10.04 -9.22
N GLY A 163 -18.37 -10.44 -9.71
CA GLY A 163 -17.56 -9.56 -10.53
C GLY A 163 -16.52 -10.25 -11.40
N VAL A 164 -15.89 -9.47 -12.27
CA VAL A 164 -14.79 -9.90 -13.15
C VAL A 164 -13.74 -8.80 -13.21
N PHE A 165 -12.46 -9.17 -13.17
CA PHE A 165 -11.40 -8.18 -13.21
C PHE A 165 -10.08 -8.62 -13.82
N THR A 166 -9.36 -7.64 -14.36
CA THR A 166 -7.93 -7.75 -14.71
C THR A 166 -7.06 -6.76 -13.91
N HIS A 167 -5.74 -6.78 -14.13
CA HIS A 167 -4.79 -5.83 -13.54
C HIS A 167 -3.70 -5.52 -14.57
N PHE A 168 -3.47 -4.23 -14.80
CA PHE A 168 -2.48 -3.74 -15.74
C PHE A 168 -1.07 -3.78 -15.12
N ALA A 169 -0.11 -4.20 -15.94
CA ALA A 169 1.29 -4.33 -15.55
C ALA A 169 2.09 -3.05 -15.78
N THR A 170 1.73 -2.26 -16.79
CA THR A 170 2.51 -1.10 -17.28
C THR A 170 1.66 0.16 -17.37
N ALA A 171 0.63 0.30 -16.52
CA ALA A 171 -0.25 1.46 -16.55
C ALA A 171 0.44 2.77 -16.11
N ASP A 172 1.57 2.65 -15.42
CA ASP A 172 2.43 3.69 -14.89
C ASP A 172 3.66 3.99 -15.76
N GLU A 173 3.76 3.34 -16.93
CA GLU A 173 4.78 3.57 -17.95
C GLU A 173 4.30 4.58 -19.01
N GLU A 174 5.26 5.27 -19.63
CA GLU A 174 5.01 6.20 -20.73
C GLU A 174 4.55 5.47 -22.00
N ASP A 175 5.19 4.33 -22.30
CA ASP A 175 4.78 3.47 -23.42
C ASP A 175 3.46 2.76 -23.11
N SER A 176 2.44 3.01 -23.94
CA SER A 176 1.12 2.40 -23.78
C SER A 176 0.96 1.06 -24.49
N GLN A 177 1.89 0.60 -25.32
CA GLN A 177 1.68 -0.58 -26.18
C GLN A 177 1.21 -1.81 -25.41
N TYR A 178 1.88 -2.12 -24.29
CA TYR A 178 1.51 -3.29 -23.48
C TYR A 178 0.20 -3.08 -22.71
N PHE A 179 -0.05 -1.86 -22.24
CA PHE A 179 -1.31 -1.50 -21.61
C PHE A 179 -2.49 -1.67 -22.59
N ASP A 180 -2.35 -1.18 -23.82
CA ASP A 180 -3.36 -1.24 -24.86
C ASP A 180 -3.65 -2.69 -25.25
N TYR A 181 -2.61 -3.53 -25.36
CA TYR A 181 -2.76 -4.98 -25.52
C TYR A 181 -3.56 -5.61 -24.37
N GLN A 182 -3.21 -5.30 -23.12
CA GLN A 182 -3.92 -5.84 -21.95
C GLN A 182 -5.39 -5.39 -21.88
N ALA A 183 -5.67 -4.14 -22.28
CA ALA A 183 -7.01 -3.57 -22.28
C ALA A 183 -7.88 -4.21 -23.35
N ALA A 184 -7.39 -4.31 -24.59
CA ALA A 184 -8.10 -4.99 -25.68
C ALA A 184 -8.40 -6.45 -25.33
N LYS A 185 -7.42 -7.16 -24.77
CA LYS A 185 -7.61 -8.54 -24.33
C LYS A 185 -8.62 -8.66 -23.19
N PHE A 186 -8.71 -7.70 -22.27
CA PHE A 186 -9.74 -7.74 -21.24
C PHE A 186 -11.13 -7.58 -21.85
N GLU A 187 -11.28 -6.67 -22.81
CA GLU A 187 -12.53 -6.41 -23.50
C GLU A 187 -13.04 -7.64 -24.26
N GLU A 188 -12.15 -8.43 -24.87
CA GLU A 188 -12.51 -9.71 -25.49
C GLU A 188 -13.18 -10.67 -24.51
N PHE A 189 -12.67 -10.77 -23.27
CA PHE A 189 -13.26 -11.65 -22.26
C PHE A 189 -14.60 -11.09 -21.76
N ILE A 190 -14.67 -9.79 -21.49
CA ILE A 190 -15.92 -9.15 -21.00
C ILE A 190 -17.02 -9.26 -22.06
N SER A 191 -16.70 -9.00 -23.33
CA SER A 191 -17.65 -9.14 -24.46
C SER A 191 -18.14 -10.57 -24.67
N SER A 192 -17.44 -11.56 -24.11
CA SER A 192 -17.80 -12.98 -24.23
C SER A 192 -18.70 -13.49 -23.11
N LEU A 193 -18.99 -12.65 -22.10
CA LEU A 193 -19.90 -13.00 -21.02
C LEU A 193 -21.35 -13.01 -21.52
N PRO A 194 -22.16 -14.01 -21.13
CA PRO A 194 -23.58 -14.03 -21.50
C PRO A 194 -24.37 -12.92 -20.79
N GLU A 195 -23.96 -12.57 -19.57
CA GLU A 195 -24.54 -11.50 -18.76
C GLU A 195 -23.42 -10.77 -18.01
N LYS A 196 -23.54 -9.44 -17.94
CA LYS A 196 -22.60 -8.61 -17.19
C LYS A 196 -22.82 -8.82 -15.67
N PRO A 197 -21.79 -9.15 -14.88
CA PRO A 197 -21.91 -9.28 -13.44
C PRO A 197 -22.10 -7.91 -12.77
N ARG A 198 -22.36 -7.88 -11.46
CA ARG A 198 -22.54 -6.64 -10.70
C ARG A 198 -21.36 -5.67 -10.87
N LEU A 199 -20.13 -6.19 -10.85
CA LEU A 199 -18.91 -5.37 -10.98
C LEU A 199 -17.95 -5.88 -12.06
N VAL A 200 -17.62 -5.01 -13.02
CA VAL A 200 -16.43 -5.13 -13.85
C VAL A 200 -15.43 -4.08 -13.42
N HIS A 201 -14.18 -4.45 -13.16
CA HIS A 201 -13.15 -3.50 -12.77
C HIS A 201 -11.77 -3.87 -13.31
N ALA A 202 -10.98 -2.89 -13.76
CA ALA A 202 -9.64 -3.14 -14.31
C ALA A 202 -8.59 -2.18 -13.71
N ALA A 203 -8.94 -0.90 -13.62
CA ALA A 203 -8.03 0.16 -13.24
C ALA A 203 -7.43 0.00 -11.83
N ASN A 204 -6.10 0.01 -11.78
CA ASN A 204 -5.33 0.36 -10.58
C ASN A 204 -5.13 1.89 -10.55
N THR A 205 -4.41 2.39 -9.53
CA THR A 205 -4.15 3.83 -9.39
C THR A 205 -3.52 4.46 -10.63
N ALA A 206 -2.55 3.82 -11.29
CA ALA A 206 -1.93 4.39 -12.47
C ALA A 206 -2.91 4.45 -13.65
N ALA A 207 -3.65 3.37 -13.91
CA ALA A 207 -4.64 3.32 -14.98
C ALA A 207 -5.75 4.35 -14.79
N MET A 208 -6.25 4.54 -13.55
CA MET A 208 -7.32 5.51 -13.31
C MET A 208 -6.85 6.97 -13.49
N LEU A 209 -5.58 7.27 -13.21
CA LEU A 209 -5.04 8.64 -13.31
C LEU A 209 -4.52 8.99 -14.71
N MET A 210 -4.08 8.00 -15.49
CA MET A 210 -3.33 8.24 -16.73
C MET A 210 -4.07 7.86 -18.00
N LYS A 211 -5.08 7.00 -17.93
CA LYS A 211 -5.66 6.34 -19.11
C LYS A 211 -7.12 6.74 -19.28
N ASP A 212 -7.66 6.47 -20.47
CA ASP A 212 -9.02 6.86 -20.81
C ASP A 212 -10.04 6.27 -19.82
N PRO A 213 -11.05 7.06 -19.38
CA PRO A 213 -12.05 6.59 -18.42
C PRO A 213 -12.87 5.35 -18.81
N SER A 214 -12.83 4.90 -20.07
CA SER A 214 -13.42 3.61 -20.48
C SER A 214 -12.89 2.43 -19.67
N VAL A 215 -11.64 2.47 -19.19
CA VAL A 215 -11.03 1.37 -18.42
C VAL A 215 -11.43 1.35 -16.94
N TYR A 216 -12.26 2.30 -16.51
CA TYR A 216 -12.77 2.35 -15.14
C TYR A 216 -13.88 1.31 -14.94
N TYR A 217 -14.64 1.00 -16.01
CA TYR A 217 -15.81 0.14 -15.96
C TYR A 217 -16.77 0.56 -14.82
N ASP A 218 -17.07 -0.33 -13.87
CA ASP A 218 -17.97 -0.04 -12.74
C ASP A 218 -17.22 0.45 -11.50
N ALA A 219 -15.94 0.11 -11.37
CA ALA A 219 -15.16 0.45 -10.19
C ALA A 219 -13.65 0.55 -10.45
N VAL A 220 -12.98 1.43 -9.70
CA VAL A 220 -11.52 1.55 -9.70
C VAL A 220 -10.93 1.05 -8.38
N ARG A 221 -9.75 0.41 -8.44
CA ARG A 221 -9.04 -0.08 -7.23
C ARG A 221 -7.97 0.91 -6.82
N PHE A 222 -8.30 1.77 -5.86
CA PHE A 222 -7.46 2.88 -5.42
C PHE A 222 -6.49 2.42 -4.32
N GLY A 223 -5.21 2.33 -4.66
CA GLY A 223 -4.12 1.95 -3.77
C GLY A 223 -3.22 3.13 -3.45
N ILE A 224 -2.01 3.16 -4.02
CA ILE A 224 -0.89 4.00 -3.57
C ILE A 224 -1.20 5.51 -3.44
N SER A 225 -1.98 6.09 -4.34
CA SER A 225 -2.28 7.53 -4.30
C SER A 225 -3.36 7.89 -3.29
N MET A 226 -4.05 6.91 -2.70
CA MET A 226 -4.85 7.15 -1.48
C MET A 226 -3.94 7.66 -0.35
N TYR A 227 -2.70 7.17 -0.30
CA TYR A 227 -1.68 7.52 0.68
C TYR A 227 -0.85 8.76 0.30
N GLY A 228 -1.23 9.45 -0.78
CA GLY A 228 -0.54 10.66 -1.23
C GLY A 228 0.71 10.41 -2.07
N LEU A 229 0.92 9.16 -2.51
CA LEU A 229 2.11 8.73 -3.22
C LEU A 229 1.78 8.49 -4.70
N ALA A 230 2.62 9.00 -5.60
CA ALA A 230 2.48 8.75 -7.03
C ALA A 230 2.91 7.31 -7.37
N PRO A 231 2.22 6.59 -8.28
CA PRO A 231 2.61 5.23 -8.66
C PRO A 231 4.00 5.10 -9.26
N SER A 232 4.44 6.10 -10.04
CA SER A 232 5.76 6.18 -10.65
C SER A 232 6.16 7.65 -10.84
N THR A 233 7.44 7.88 -11.15
CA THR A 233 7.96 9.22 -11.51
C THR A 233 7.22 9.77 -12.73
N TYR A 234 6.91 8.94 -13.73
CA TYR A 234 6.16 9.36 -14.91
C TYR A 234 4.76 9.86 -14.53
N VAL A 235 4.01 9.07 -13.76
CA VAL A 235 2.65 9.44 -13.31
C VAL A 235 2.68 10.73 -12.49
N LYS A 236 3.70 10.92 -11.65
CA LYS A 236 3.88 12.14 -10.84
C LYS A 236 3.87 13.43 -11.67
N THR A 237 4.39 13.39 -12.90
CA THR A 237 4.43 14.56 -13.80
C THR A 237 3.08 14.90 -14.44
N LYS A 238 2.08 14.02 -14.31
CA LYS A 238 0.79 14.09 -15.02
C LYS A 238 -0.42 14.00 -14.09
N LEU A 239 -0.22 14.13 -12.78
CA LEU A 239 -1.30 14.00 -11.81
C LEU A 239 -2.44 14.98 -12.12
N PRO A 240 -3.69 14.52 -12.22
CA PRO A 240 -4.83 15.39 -12.53
C PRO A 240 -5.25 16.28 -11.35
N PHE A 241 -4.82 15.93 -10.13
CA PHE A 241 -5.05 16.67 -8.90
C PHE A 241 -3.88 16.46 -7.93
N PRO A 242 -3.62 17.38 -6.99
CA PRO A 242 -2.55 17.23 -6.01
C PRO A 242 -2.84 16.07 -5.06
N LEU A 243 -1.80 15.31 -4.75
CA LEU A 243 -1.79 14.27 -3.74
C LEU A 243 -1.19 14.81 -2.44
N GLU A 244 -1.81 14.47 -1.31
CA GLU A 244 -1.32 14.82 0.02
C GLU A 244 -0.68 13.60 0.69
N PRO A 245 0.66 13.58 0.90
CA PRO A 245 1.34 12.52 1.61
C PRO A 245 0.78 12.33 3.03
N ALA A 246 0.36 11.11 3.34
CA ALA A 246 -0.25 10.82 4.64
C ALA A 246 0.76 10.32 5.69
N PHE A 247 1.98 9.94 5.30
CA PHE A 247 2.95 9.30 6.18
C PHE A 247 4.10 10.24 6.55
N SER A 248 4.40 10.33 7.83
CA SER A 248 5.64 10.94 8.36
C SER A 248 6.29 10.02 9.37
N LEU A 249 7.62 10.10 9.49
CA LEU A 249 8.42 9.34 10.46
C LEU A 249 9.32 10.29 11.23
N GLU A 250 9.16 10.30 12.54
CA GLU A 250 9.89 11.21 13.42
C GLU A 250 10.43 10.50 14.66
N THR A 251 11.45 11.11 15.25
CA THR A 251 12.10 10.68 16.49
C THR A 251 12.76 11.89 17.15
N GLU A 252 13.50 11.66 18.23
CA GLU A 252 14.27 12.69 18.94
C GLU A 252 15.72 12.24 19.15
N LEU A 253 16.62 13.21 19.37
CA LEU A 253 17.98 12.95 19.83
C LEU A 253 17.96 12.36 21.25
N ILE A 254 18.65 11.24 21.45
CA ILE A 254 18.81 10.63 22.79
C ILE A 254 20.22 10.80 23.37
N GLU A 255 21.18 11.16 22.52
CA GLU A 255 22.56 11.42 22.92
C GLU A 255 23.17 12.42 21.92
N VAL A 256 23.98 13.35 22.43
CA VAL A 256 24.78 14.26 21.62
C VAL A 256 26.20 14.27 22.17
N LYS A 257 27.18 14.05 21.29
CA LYS A 257 28.60 14.07 21.67
C LYS A 257 29.44 14.76 20.62
N LYS A 258 30.51 15.41 21.08
CA LYS A 258 31.58 15.91 20.22
C LYS A 258 32.64 14.84 20.06
N ILE A 259 33.08 14.60 18.83
CA ILE A 259 34.19 13.71 18.50
C ILE A 259 35.32 14.52 17.85
N GLN A 260 36.55 14.06 18.02
CA GLN A 260 37.78 14.64 17.48
C GLN A 260 38.21 13.92 16.20
N PRO A 261 39.09 14.54 15.40
CA PRO A 261 39.70 13.90 14.25
C PRO A 261 40.31 12.53 14.61
N GLY A 262 40.02 11.51 13.81
CA GLY A 262 40.48 10.14 14.00
C GLY A 262 39.56 9.24 14.84
N GLU A 263 38.54 9.79 15.51
CA GLU A 263 37.52 8.99 16.19
C GLU A 263 36.47 8.45 15.20
N SER A 264 36.05 7.19 15.39
CA SER A 264 35.14 6.50 14.48
C SER A 264 33.76 6.22 15.07
N VAL A 265 32.75 6.09 14.19
CA VAL A 265 31.33 5.89 14.56
C VAL A 265 30.77 4.60 13.95
N GLY A 266 30.10 3.81 14.80
CA GLY A 266 29.33 2.63 14.39
C GLY A 266 30.15 1.37 14.08
N TYR A 267 29.44 0.29 13.76
CA TYR A 267 30.06 -1.01 13.50
C TYR A 267 31.07 -0.96 12.36
N GLY A 268 32.22 -1.60 12.57
CA GLY A 268 33.30 -1.67 11.58
C GLY A 268 33.97 -0.35 11.29
N ALA A 269 33.81 0.67 12.15
CA ALA A 269 34.40 2.00 12.00
C ALA A 269 34.12 2.63 10.62
N ALA A 270 32.87 2.49 10.14
CA ALA A 270 32.48 2.88 8.78
C ALA A 270 32.46 4.40 8.54
N PHE A 271 32.56 5.19 9.59
CA PHE A 271 32.76 6.64 9.54
C PHE A 271 33.89 7.00 10.50
N THR A 272 34.80 7.88 10.09
CA THR A 272 35.86 8.46 10.92
C THR A 272 35.84 9.97 10.72
N ALA A 273 35.84 10.73 11.81
CA ALA A 273 35.86 12.18 11.73
C ALA A 273 37.20 12.69 11.20
N GLU A 274 37.15 13.59 10.22
CA GLU A 274 38.34 14.31 9.71
C GLU A 274 38.55 15.65 10.44
N GLU A 275 37.48 16.20 11.02
CA GLU A 275 37.46 17.44 11.78
C GLU A 275 36.62 17.29 13.06
N PRO A 276 36.78 18.17 14.08
CA PRO A 276 35.95 18.14 15.27
C PRO A 276 34.45 18.23 14.92
N SER A 277 33.70 17.18 15.21
CA SER A 277 32.32 17.00 14.73
C SER A 277 31.35 16.74 15.87
N TYR A 278 30.07 17.10 15.71
CA TYR A 278 29.01 16.71 16.63
C TYR A 278 28.22 15.53 16.06
N ILE A 279 27.98 14.52 16.88
CA ILE A 279 27.20 13.33 16.52
C ILE A 279 25.96 13.27 17.40
N GLY A 280 24.81 13.07 16.78
CA GLY A 280 23.56 12.74 17.45
C GLY A 280 23.23 11.26 17.32
N THR A 281 22.75 10.64 18.38
CA THR A 281 22.18 9.28 18.34
C THR A 281 20.65 9.36 18.34
N ILE A 282 20.00 8.63 17.45
CA ILE A 282 18.53 8.52 17.37
C ILE A 282 18.06 7.06 17.57
N PRO A 283 16.98 6.81 18.33
CA PRO A 283 16.54 5.47 18.75
C PRO A 283 15.72 4.72 17.69
N ILE A 284 16.20 4.71 16.45
CA ILE A 284 15.59 3.96 15.35
C ILE A 284 16.65 3.20 14.54
N GLY A 285 16.40 1.93 14.24
CA GLY A 285 17.34 1.08 13.50
C GLY A 285 16.68 0.11 12.54
N TYR A 286 17.44 -0.89 12.06
CA TYR A 286 16.94 -1.81 11.03
C TYR A 286 15.82 -2.74 11.52
N ALA A 287 15.70 -3.00 12.84
CA ALA A 287 14.55 -3.74 13.38
C ALA A 287 13.25 -2.92 13.35
N ASP A 288 13.35 -1.62 13.09
CA ASP A 288 12.22 -0.70 12.94
C ASP A 288 11.88 -0.42 11.46
N GLY A 289 12.65 -0.98 10.52
CA GLY A 289 12.49 -0.76 9.08
C GLY A 289 13.54 0.16 8.46
N ILE A 290 14.44 0.75 9.25
CA ILE A 290 15.56 1.55 8.74
C ILE A 290 16.70 0.62 8.32
N ILE A 291 16.54 -0.07 7.20
CA ILE A 291 17.51 -1.05 6.72
C ILE A 291 18.88 -0.42 6.47
N ARG A 292 19.94 -1.25 6.57
CA ARG A 292 21.34 -0.80 6.46
C ARG A 292 21.68 -0.07 5.16
N LYS A 293 20.90 -0.31 4.08
CA LYS A 293 21.05 0.38 2.79
C LYS A 293 20.80 1.89 2.89
N TYR A 294 20.08 2.35 3.91
CA TYR A 294 19.88 3.78 4.19
C TYR A 294 21.09 4.48 4.83
N SER A 295 22.24 3.82 4.95
CA SER A 295 23.47 4.50 5.42
C SER A 295 23.81 5.67 4.49
N GLY A 296 24.07 6.86 5.05
CA GLY A 296 24.24 8.09 4.28
C GLY A 296 22.95 8.73 3.76
N GLN A 297 21.77 8.21 4.12
CA GLN A 297 20.50 8.91 3.87
C GLN A 297 20.44 10.16 4.75
N GLN A 298 19.80 11.22 4.24
CA GLN A 298 19.61 12.44 5.01
C GLN A 298 18.36 12.35 5.90
N VAL A 299 18.40 13.06 7.02
CA VAL A 299 17.27 13.35 7.92
C VAL A 299 17.24 14.86 8.19
N LEU A 300 16.16 15.38 8.76
CA LEU A 300 16.06 16.79 9.14
C LEU A 300 16.24 16.95 10.65
N ILE A 301 17.05 17.93 11.05
CA ILE A 301 17.07 18.49 12.39
C ILE A 301 17.11 20.02 12.27
N ASP A 302 16.22 20.71 12.98
CA ASP A 302 16.07 22.17 12.90
C ASP A 302 15.90 22.72 11.46
N GLY A 303 15.32 21.92 10.55
CA GLY A 303 15.17 22.26 9.13
C GLY A 303 16.48 22.19 8.33
N ILE A 304 17.50 21.49 8.85
CA ILE A 304 18.77 21.25 8.17
C ILE A 304 18.87 19.76 7.83
N ARG A 305 19.20 19.47 6.57
CA ARG A 305 19.49 18.10 6.12
C ARG A 305 20.84 17.63 6.65
N VAL A 306 20.83 16.54 7.40
CA VAL A 306 22.03 15.94 7.99
C VAL A 306 22.10 14.45 7.64
N PRO A 307 23.29 13.91 7.31
CA PRO A 307 23.42 12.52 6.92
C PRO A 307 23.42 11.57 8.12
N ILE A 308 22.83 10.38 7.94
CA ILE A 308 23.08 9.20 8.78
C ILE A 308 24.50 8.72 8.51
N ILE A 309 25.32 8.63 9.55
CA ILE A 309 26.73 8.25 9.49
C ILE A 309 27.00 6.91 10.19
N GLY A 310 28.07 6.26 9.74
CA GLY A 310 28.41 4.90 10.18
C GLY A 310 27.38 3.87 9.72
N ARG A 311 27.46 2.66 10.25
CA ARG A 311 26.46 1.61 9.98
C ARG A 311 25.26 1.78 10.89
N ILE A 312 24.06 1.70 10.31
CA ILE A 312 22.81 1.61 11.06
C ILE A 312 22.80 0.34 11.93
N CYS A 313 22.51 0.49 13.22
CA CYS A 313 22.39 -0.61 14.19
C CYS A 313 20.96 -1.16 14.23
N MET A 314 20.72 -2.18 15.07
CA MET A 314 19.41 -2.82 15.19
C MET A 314 18.33 -1.85 15.65
N ASP A 315 18.62 -1.03 16.66
CA ASP A 315 17.63 -0.20 17.36
C ASP A 315 17.96 1.30 17.36
N GLN A 316 19.07 1.71 16.75
CA GLN A 316 19.53 3.10 16.73
C GLN A 316 20.48 3.38 15.55
N CYS A 317 20.62 4.64 15.18
CA CYS A 317 21.64 5.11 14.26
C CYS A 317 22.16 6.50 14.64
N MET A 318 23.25 6.90 14.01
CA MET A 318 23.94 8.16 14.31
C MET A 318 23.83 9.11 13.14
N ILE A 319 23.71 10.40 13.44
CA ILE A 319 23.62 11.48 12.44
C ILE A 319 24.70 12.53 12.71
N LEU A 320 25.25 13.11 11.63
CA LEU A 320 26.26 14.17 11.73
C LEU A 320 25.58 15.52 11.91
N LEU A 321 25.74 16.13 13.08
CA LEU A 321 25.08 17.39 13.42
C LEU A 321 25.92 18.60 12.98
N PRO A 322 25.29 19.69 12.50
CA PRO A 322 26.00 20.92 12.13
C PRO A 322 26.55 21.69 13.34
N SER A 323 25.99 21.44 14.53
CA SER A 323 26.40 22.05 15.79
C SER A 323 25.95 21.19 16.98
N ALA A 324 26.19 21.65 18.20
CA ALA A 324 25.64 20.99 19.39
C ALA A 324 24.14 21.24 19.48
N TYR A 325 23.37 20.17 19.69
CA TYR A 325 21.93 20.22 19.99
C TYR A 325 21.67 19.64 21.37
N ASN A 326 20.46 19.88 21.90
CA ASN A 326 20.00 19.29 23.14
C ASN A 326 19.44 17.88 22.91
N ILE A 327 19.53 17.03 23.93
CA ILE A 327 18.75 15.78 23.99
C ILE A 327 17.25 16.16 23.96
N GLY A 328 16.45 15.38 23.23
CA GLY A 328 15.04 15.65 22.98
C GLY A 328 14.76 16.48 21.73
N GLU A 329 15.79 17.00 21.04
CA GLU A 329 15.58 17.74 19.79
C GLU A 329 14.95 16.85 18.72
N LYS A 330 13.93 17.39 18.03
CA LYS A 330 13.13 16.63 17.06
C LYS A 330 13.89 16.38 15.76
N VAL A 331 13.89 15.12 15.34
CA VAL A 331 14.48 14.65 14.09
C VAL A 331 13.40 14.07 13.18
N ILE A 332 13.30 14.57 11.95
CA ILE A 332 12.35 14.08 10.94
C ILE A 332 13.10 13.20 9.95
N LEU A 333 12.71 11.94 9.86
CA LEU A 333 13.25 11.01 8.86
C LEU A 333 12.49 11.15 7.55
N ILE A 334 11.16 11.21 7.62
CA ILE A 334 10.25 11.37 6.48
C ILE A 334 9.19 12.41 6.89
N GLY A 335 8.97 13.42 6.07
CA GLY A 335 8.04 14.52 6.33
C GLY A 335 8.72 15.89 6.26
N LYS A 336 8.05 16.91 6.80
CA LYS A 336 8.46 18.32 6.72
C LYS A 336 9.03 18.84 8.04
N GLN A 337 10.06 19.69 7.96
CA GLN A 337 10.56 20.48 9.09
C GLN A 337 10.98 21.86 8.61
N LYS A 338 10.33 22.92 9.13
CA LYS A 338 10.47 24.29 8.63
C LYS A 338 10.21 24.35 7.10
N ASN A 339 11.20 24.78 6.32
CA ASN A 339 11.12 24.91 4.86
C ASN A 339 11.69 23.72 4.09
N GLU A 340 12.13 22.66 4.80
CA GLU A 340 12.69 21.45 4.20
C GLU A 340 11.72 20.26 4.32
N GLU A 341 11.85 19.31 3.40
CA GLU A 341 11.03 18.11 3.32
C GLU A 341 11.86 16.90 2.89
N ILE A 342 11.71 15.78 3.58
CA ILE A 342 12.25 14.50 3.11
C ILE A 342 11.10 13.59 2.73
N THR A 343 11.05 13.23 1.46
CA THR A 343 9.95 12.45 0.88
C THR A 343 10.20 10.95 0.97
N ILE A 344 9.13 10.15 0.90
CA ILE A 344 9.24 8.69 0.76
C ILE A 344 10.00 8.32 -0.53
N ASP A 345 9.83 9.08 -1.61
CA ASP A 345 10.52 8.84 -2.88
C ASP A 345 12.06 8.96 -2.75
N GLU A 346 12.56 9.87 -1.91
CA GLU A 346 14.00 9.98 -1.61
C GLU A 346 14.53 8.74 -0.90
N TRP A 347 13.77 8.20 0.06
CA TRP A 347 14.13 6.96 0.75
C TRP A 347 14.05 5.77 -0.20
N ALA A 348 13.01 5.69 -1.03
CA ALA A 348 12.87 4.63 -2.03
C ALA A 348 14.07 4.63 -3.00
N THR A 349 14.44 5.81 -3.51
CA THR A 349 15.61 5.99 -4.37
C THR A 349 16.89 5.50 -3.69
N LYS A 350 17.10 5.87 -2.41
CA LYS A 350 18.27 5.44 -1.65
C LYS A 350 18.36 3.91 -1.49
N ALA A 351 17.23 3.23 -1.42
CA ALA A 351 17.15 1.77 -1.30
C ALA A 351 17.05 1.04 -2.64
N ASP A 352 17.15 1.72 -3.78
CA ASP A 352 16.87 1.17 -5.13
C ASP A 352 15.54 0.40 -5.17
N THR A 353 14.49 1.03 -4.63
CA THR A 353 13.14 0.46 -4.57
C THR A 353 12.11 1.53 -4.94
N ILE A 354 10.84 1.21 -4.73
CA ILE A 354 9.69 2.09 -4.98
C ILE A 354 9.05 2.55 -3.67
N ASN A 355 8.33 3.66 -3.73
CA ASN A 355 7.67 4.27 -2.57
C ASN A 355 6.64 3.38 -1.86
N TYR A 356 6.19 2.30 -2.50
CA TYR A 356 5.33 1.27 -1.90
C TYR A 356 6.03 0.51 -0.77
N GLU A 357 7.31 0.19 -0.93
CA GLU A 357 8.02 -0.70 -0.01
C GLU A 357 8.39 0.00 1.30
N VAL A 358 8.78 1.27 1.23
CA VAL A 358 9.29 2.06 2.36
C VAL A 358 8.34 2.07 3.57
N PRO A 359 7.05 2.45 3.47
CA PRO A 359 6.17 2.43 4.65
C PRO A 359 5.81 1.00 5.08
N CYS A 360 5.79 0.03 4.16
CA CYS A 360 5.47 -1.37 4.47
C CYS A 360 6.54 -2.06 5.33
N ILE A 361 7.81 -1.67 5.19
CA ILE A 361 8.92 -2.26 5.97
C ILE A 361 9.07 -1.61 7.35
N ILE A 362 8.38 -0.51 7.64
CA ILE A 362 8.34 0.08 8.98
C ILE A 362 7.58 -0.87 9.89
N THR A 363 8.27 -1.46 10.86
CA THR A 363 7.73 -2.59 11.63
C THR A 363 6.72 -2.15 12.69
N ALA A 364 5.98 -3.09 13.27
CA ALA A 364 5.04 -2.83 14.36
C ALA A 364 5.68 -2.25 15.64
N ARG A 365 7.02 -2.28 15.75
CA ARG A 365 7.78 -1.62 16.84
C ARG A 365 7.71 -0.10 16.78
N VAL A 366 7.38 0.46 15.62
CA VAL A 366 7.15 1.89 15.45
C VAL A 366 5.64 2.15 15.58
N PRO A 367 5.18 2.84 16.64
CA PRO A 367 3.77 3.15 16.80
C PRO A 367 3.30 4.06 15.66
N ARG A 368 2.07 3.84 15.21
CA ARG A 368 1.34 4.76 14.32
C ARG A 368 0.45 5.65 15.17
N ILE A 369 0.51 6.95 14.92
CA ILE A 369 -0.33 7.97 15.55
C ILE A 369 -1.17 8.60 14.43
N TYR A 370 -2.47 8.73 14.67
CA TYR A 370 -3.47 9.14 13.66
C TYR A 370 -4.05 10.53 13.90
#